data_AF-W1P0B2-F1
#
_entry.id   AF-W1P0B2-F1
#
_cell.length_a   1.000
_cell.length_b   1.000
_cell.length_c   1.000
_cell.angle_alpha   90.00
_cell.angle_beta   90.00
_cell.angle_gamma   90.00
#
_symmetry.space_group_name_H-M   'P 1'
#
loop_
_entity.id
_entity.type
_entity.pdbx_description
1 polymer ?
#
loop_
_entity_poly.entity_id
_entity_poly.type
_entity_poly.pdbx_seq_one_letter_code
_entity_poly.pdbx_strand_id
1 'polypeptide(L)'
;MYENHPAAKVHGGLSVAVPGELLSLYEAWKDHGKVPWKELVKPAIALARDGFTVSGYLHHQMEATEEAIRRDKGLREKFMRNGKLLKDGDMCRDVVLANTLEKIAVDGPSVFYNGSVGLDLLTDIQEKGGIITMEDLKGYAIKKRRPISRNVMDHEIVTMPPPASGGFGVLMVLNILDEYGIDYKALLNPLGLHRMIEAIKHMFAQRWSLGDPDFVDLNPSVPYILKASYPNS
;
A
#
# COMPACT_ATOMS: atom_id res chain seq x y z
N MET A 1 -5.72 3.55 21.45
CA MET A 1 -5.50 2.15 20.99
C MET A 1 -4.12 1.62 21.39
N TYR A 2 -3.01 2.30 21.07
CA TYR A 2 -1.65 1.75 21.25
C TYR A 2 -0.82 2.32 22.40
N GLU A 3 -1.37 3.24 23.19
CA GLU A 3 -0.65 4.00 24.22
C GLU A 3 0.09 3.10 25.22
N ASN A 4 -0.56 2.02 25.65
CA ASN A 4 0.01 1.06 26.61
C ASN A 4 0.72 -0.13 25.96
N HIS A 5 0.60 -0.31 24.63
CA HIS A 5 1.19 -1.44 23.90
C HIS A 5 1.68 -1.02 22.50
N PRO A 6 2.78 -0.25 22.40
CA PRO A 6 3.23 0.30 21.12
C PRO A 6 3.57 -0.74 20.06
N ALA A 7 3.99 -1.95 20.45
CA ALA A 7 4.28 -3.05 19.52
C ALA A 7 3.04 -3.57 18.77
N ALA A 8 1.84 -3.38 19.34
CA ALA A 8 0.58 -3.83 18.75
C ALA A 8 0.18 -3.04 17.48
N LYS A 9 0.86 -1.92 17.19
CA LYS A 9 0.71 -1.20 15.92
C LYS A 9 1.45 -1.87 14.75
N VAL A 10 2.37 -2.78 15.05
CA VAL A 10 3.20 -3.48 14.04
C VAL A 10 2.83 -4.96 13.97
N HIS A 11 2.47 -5.57 15.10
CA HIS A 11 2.21 -7.01 15.20
C HIS A 11 0.83 -7.32 15.78
N GLY A 12 0.24 -8.43 15.34
CA GLY A 12 -1.04 -8.95 15.85
C GLY A 12 -2.27 -8.38 15.13
N GLY A 13 -3.47 -8.75 15.58
CA GLY A 13 -4.71 -8.33 14.94
C GLY A 13 -4.99 -6.83 15.04
N LEU A 14 -4.44 -6.15 16.06
CA LEU A 14 -4.58 -4.69 16.24
C LEU A 14 -3.79 -3.86 15.22
N SER A 15 -2.84 -4.45 14.48
CA SER A 15 -2.13 -3.74 13.41
C SER A 15 -2.87 -3.81 12.07
N VAL A 16 -3.96 -4.58 11.99
CA VAL A 16 -4.76 -4.76 10.79
C VAL A 16 -5.85 -3.69 10.72
N ALA A 17 -5.92 -2.99 9.58
CA ALA A 17 -7.03 -2.12 9.22
C ALA A 17 -7.96 -2.85 8.22
N VAL A 18 -9.17 -2.32 8.00
CA VAL A 18 -10.11 -2.89 7.03
C VAL A 18 -9.47 -2.95 5.63
N PRO A 19 -9.29 -4.14 5.03
CA PRO A 19 -8.61 -4.26 3.74
C PRO A 19 -9.43 -3.67 2.58
N GLY A 20 -8.83 -2.73 1.86
CA GLY A 20 -9.48 -1.98 0.79
C GLY A 20 -9.12 -2.36 -0.64
N GLU A 21 -8.06 -3.16 -0.82
CA GLU A 21 -7.46 -3.42 -2.13
C GLU A 21 -8.42 -4.12 -3.09
N LEU A 22 -9.11 -5.18 -2.62
CA LEU A 22 -10.01 -5.97 -3.44
C LEU A 22 -11.15 -5.11 -4.01
N LEU A 23 -11.84 -4.34 -3.17
CA LEU A 23 -12.90 -3.46 -3.64
C LEU A 23 -12.34 -2.42 -4.62
N SER A 24 -11.15 -1.87 -4.33
CA SER A 24 -10.53 -0.82 -5.14
C SER A 24 -10.19 -1.30 -6.55
N LEU A 25 -9.59 -2.49 -6.65
CA LEU A 25 -9.31 -3.14 -7.94
C LEU A 25 -10.60 -3.47 -8.70
N TYR A 26 -11.64 -3.93 -7.99
CA TYR A 26 -12.92 -4.26 -8.60
C TYR A 26 -13.65 -3.03 -9.14
N GLU A 27 -13.70 -1.92 -8.39
CA GLU A 27 -14.33 -0.68 -8.87
C GLU A 27 -13.52 -0.04 -10.01
N ALA A 28 -12.19 -0.07 -9.97
CA ALA A 28 -11.36 0.37 -11.09
C ALA A 28 -11.61 -0.48 -12.35
N TRP A 29 -11.77 -1.81 -12.17
CA TRP A 29 -12.17 -2.72 -13.24
C TRP A 29 -13.59 -2.41 -13.77
N LYS A 30 -14.56 -2.08 -12.92
CA LYS A 30 -15.90 -1.67 -13.39
C LYS A 30 -15.87 -0.40 -14.22
N ASP A 31 -15.04 0.57 -13.82
CA ASP A 31 -14.95 1.86 -14.53
C ASP A 31 -14.17 1.76 -15.86
N HIS A 32 -13.12 0.92 -15.91
CA HIS A 32 -12.12 0.96 -16.98
C HIS A 32 -11.73 -0.40 -17.57
N GLY A 33 -12.22 -1.50 -17.01
CA GLY A 33 -11.88 -2.86 -17.41
C GLY A 33 -12.41 -3.22 -18.79
N LYS A 34 -11.59 -3.98 -19.54
CA LYS A 34 -11.93 -4.46 -20.89
C LYS A 34 -12.01 -5.99 -20.99
N VAL A 35 -11.51 -6.69 -19.98
CA VAL A 35 -11.51 -8.15 -19.88
C VAL A 35 -12.52 -8.53 -18.79
N PRO A 36 -13.36 -9.58 -18.96
CA PRO A 36 -14.25 -10.03 -17.90
C PRO A 36 -13.51 -10.28 -16.58
N TRP A 37 -14.06 -9.84 -15.45
CA TRP A 37 -13.42 -9.94 -14.12
C TRP A 37 -12.87 -11.32 -13.82
N LYS A 38 -13.69 -12.36 -14.08
CA LYS A 38 -13.30 -13.75 -13.86
C LYS A 38 -12.04 -14.14 -14.64
N GLU A 39 -11.94 -13.73 -15.90
CA GLU A 39 -10.76 -14.02 -16.73
C GLU A 39 -9.55 -13.17 -16.31
N LEU A 40 -9.77 -11.97 -15.77
CA LEU A 40 -8.70 -11.12 -15.23
C LEU A 40 -8.07 -11.74 -13.97
N VAL A 41 -8.86 -12.38 -13.10
CA VAL A 41 -8.38 -12.99 -11.84
C VAL A 41 -7.77 -14.39 -12.06
N LYS A 42 -8.17 -15.08 -13.13
CA LYS A 42 -7.75 -16.46 -13.45
C LYS A 42 -6.25 -16.72 -13.40
N PRO A 43 -5.35 -15.84 -13.91
CA PRO A 43 -3.91 -16.07 -13.81
C PRO A 43 -3.41 -16.11 -12.36
N ALA A 44 -3.98 -15.28 -11.47
CA ALA A 44 -3.62 -15.29 -10.05
C ALA A 44 -4.08 -16.58 -9.35
N ILE A 45 -5.26 -17.09 -9.72
CA ILE A 45 -5.76 -18.40 -9.25
C ILE A 45 -4.78 -19.50 -9.65
N ALA A 46 -4.33 -19.53 -10.91
CA ALA A 46 -3.38 -20.53 -11.40
C ALA A 46 -2.04 -20.45 -10.67
N LEU A 47 -1.48 -19.25 -10.49
CA LEU A 47 -0.23 -19.07 -9.72
C LEU A 47 -0.36 -19.55 -8.28
N ALA A 48 -1.50 -19.32 -7.63
CA ALA A 48 -1.73 -19.79 -6.27
C ALA A 48 -1.92 -21.32 -6.22
N ARG A 49 -2.67 -21.90 -7.17
CA ARG A 49 -3.02 -23.33 -7.20
C ARG A 49 -1.87 -24.21 -7.70
N ASP A 50 -1.31 -23.89 -8.85
CA ASP A 50 -0.29 -24.66 -9.55
C ASP A 50 1.12 -24.32 -9.04
N GLY A 51 1.26 -23.12 -8.48
CA GLY A 51 2.45 -22.62 -7.82
C GLY A 51 3.34 -21.75 -8.69
N PHE A 52 4.31 -21.11 -8.04
CA PHE A 52 5.31 -20.28 -8.68
C PHE A 52 6.69 -20.51 -8.04
N THR A 53 7.73 -20.38 -8.85
CA THR A 53 9.10 -20.67 -8.41
C THR A 53 9.54 -19.60 -7.42
N VAL A 54 9.99 -20.03 -6.25
CA VAL A 54 10.58 -19.14 -5.25
C VAL A 54 11.83 -18.50 -5.87
N SER A 55 11.88 -17.18 -5.90
CA SER A 55 13.06 -16.44 -6.33
C SER A 55 14.04 -16.24 -5.18
N GLY A 56 15.31 -15.98 -5.51
CA GLY A 56 16.31 -15.61 -4.50
C GLY A 56 15.90 -14.45 -3.60
N TYR A 57 15.19 -13.44 -4.13
CA TYR A 57 14.66 -12.35 -3.32
C TYR A 57 13.59 -12.81 -2.33
N LEU A 58 12.63 -13.64 -2.77
CA LEU A 58 11.61 -14.18 -1.87
C LEU A 58 12.25 -15.08 -0.80
N HIS A 59 13.23 -15.91 -1.17
CA HIS A 59 13.96 -16.74 -0.22
C HIS A 59 14.66 -15.90 0.85
N HIS A 60 15.39 -14.86 0.45
CA HIS A 60 16.03 -13.93 1.38
C HIS A 60 15.01 -13.27 2.34
N GLN A 61 13.83 -12.88 1.84
CA GLN A 61 12.77 -12.33 2.70
C GLN A 61 12.19 -13.37 3.67
N MET A 62 12.08 -14.64 3.25
CA MET A 62 11.65 -15.74 4.12
C MET A 62 12.67 -15.99 5.24
N GLU A 63 13.97 -15.96 4.94
CA GLU A 63 15.03 -16.09 5.95
C GLU A 63 14.98 -14.93 6.96
N ALA A 64 14.85 -13.69 6.47
CA ALA A 64 14.74 -12.50 7.32
C ALA A 64 13.49 -12.49 8.23
N THR A 65 12.48 -13.29 7.90
CA THR A 65 11.20 -13.38 8.64
C THR A 65 10.88 -14.79 9.14
N GLU A 66 11.87 -15.68 9.20
CA GLU A 66 11.66 -17.11 9.49
C GLU A 66 10.92 -17.34 10.80
N GLU A 67 11.24 -16.56 11.84
CA GLU A 67 10.60 -16.68 13.14
C GLU A 67 9.09 -16.40 13.06
N ALA A 68 8.67 -15.38 12.30
CA ALA A 68 7.26 -15.06 12.10
C ALA A 68 6.56 -16.18 11.31
N ILE A 69 7.20 -16.68 10.25
CA ILE A 69 6.71 -17.80 9.45
C ILE A 69 6.52 -19.04 10.33
N ARG A 70 7.51 -19.36 11.20
CA ARG A 70 7.45 -20.52 12.09
C ARG A 70 6.36 -20.42 13.14
N ARG A 71 6.02 -19.22 13.60
CA ARG A 71 4.98 -19.03 14.63
C ARG A 71 3.56 -19.16 14.05
N ASP A 72 3.34 -18.74 12.81
CA ASP A 72 2.01 -18.76 12.19
C ASP A 72 1.75 -20.04 11.38
N LYS A 73 0.63 -20.72 11.66
CA LYS A 73 0.30 -22.00 11.00
C LYS A 73 0.10 -21.86 9.49
N GLY A 74 -0.60 -20.83 9.02
CA GLY A 74 -0.86 -20.61 7.61
C GLY A 74 0.42 -20.28 6.84
N LEU A 75 1.29 -19.45 7.44
CA LEU A 75 2.60 -19.16 6.85
C LEU A 75 3.50 -20.40 6.78
N ARG A 76 3.51 -21.26 7.81
CA ARG A 76 4.24 -22.54 7.75
C ARG A 76 3.75 -23.43 6.62
N GLU A 77 2.44 -23.58 6.47
CA GLU A 77 1.85 -24.43 5.42
C GLU A 77 2.19 -23.94 4.01
N LYS A 78 2.33 -22.61 3.83
CA LYS A 78 2.68 -21.96 2.58
C LYS A 78 4.18 -21.98 2.26
N PHE A 79 5.01 -21.65 3.24
CA PHE A 79 6.42 -21.32 3.03
C PHE A 79 7.39 -22.37 3.57
N MET A 80 6.90 -23.46 4.17
CA MET A 80 7.75 -24.52 4.71
C MET A 80 7.40 -25.91 4.19
N ARG A 81 8.44 -26.73 4.02
CA ARG A 81 8.32 -28.15 3.71
C ARG A 81 9.26 -28.94 4.63
N ASN A 82 8.73 -29.98 5.28
CA ASN A 82 9.49 -30.82 6.21
C ASN A 82 10.24 -30.02 7.31
N GLY A 83 9.58 -28.97 7.84
CA GLY A 83 10.13 -28.13 8.91
C GLY A 83 11.22 -27.14 8.50
N LYS A 84 11.49 -27.00 7.20
CA LYS A 84 12.44 -26.02 6.63
C LYS A 84 11.73 -25.07 5.68
N LEU A 85 12.25 -23.85 5.55
CA LEU A 85 11.78 -22.91 4.54
C LEU A 85 11.98 -23.48 3.13
N LEU A 86 11.09 -23.09 2.22
CA LEU A 86 11.32 -23.26 0.79
C LEU A 86 12.57 -22.46 0.37
N LYS A 87 13.34 -23.01 -0.55
CA LYS A 87 14.58 -22.45 -1.09
C LYS A 87 14.34 -21.79 -2.44
N ASP A 88 15.32 -21.00 -2.88
CA ASP A 88 15.37 -20.53 -4.27
C ASP A 88 15.26 -21.72 -5.25
N GLY A 89 14.39 -21.60 -6.24
CA GLY A 89 14.06 -22.68 -7.18
C GLY A 89 12.96 -23.64 -6.72
N ASP A 90 12.60 -23.69 -5.43
CA ASP A 90 11.50 -24.53 -4.95
C ASP A 90 10.14 -24.01 -5.44
N MET A 91 9.14 -24.89 -5.44
CA MET A 91 7.77 -24.54 -5.80
C MET A 91 6.97 -24.11 -4.58
N CYS A 92 6.50 -22.85 -4.56
CA CYS A 92 5.55 -22.35 -3.57
C CYS A 92 4.13 -22.44 -4.11
N ARG A 93 3.18 -22.92 -3.29
CA ARG A 93 1.76 -23.08 -3.62
C ARG A 93 0.90 -22.61 -2.46
N ASP A 94 -0.26 -22.05 -2.76
CA ASP A 94 -1.25 -21.57 -1.79
C ASP A 94 -2.66 -21.90 -2.28
N VAL A 95 -3.05 -23.18 -2.09
CA VAL A 95 -4.35 -23.69 -2.54
C VAL A 95 -5.51 -23.00 -1.81
N VAL A 96 -5.29 -22.57 -0.56
CA VAL A 96 -6.29 -21.84 0.23
C VAL A 96 -6.54 -20.47 -0.42
N LEU A 97 -5.49 -19.73 -0.76
CA LEU A 97 -5.62 -18.49 -1.51
C LEU A 97 -6.26 -18.71 -2.89
N ALA A 98 -5.92 -19.79 -3.60
CA ALA A 98 -6.55 -20.10 -4.89
C ALA A 98 -8.07 -20.28 -4.76
N ASN A 99 -8.54 -21.00 -3.73
CA ASN A 99 -9.98 -21.17 -3.47
C ASN A 99 -10.66 -19.84 -3.11
N THR A 100 -9.98 -18.97 -2.34
CA THR A 100 -10.48 -17.62 -2.03
C THR A 100 -10.59 -16.77 -3.29
N LEU A 101 -9.57 -16.77 -4.14
CA LEU A 101 -9.57 -16.05 -5.42
C LEU A 101 -10.64 -16.59 -6.39
N GLU A 102 -10.93 -17.89 -6.38
CA GLU A 102 -12.02 -18.47 -7.16
C GLU A 102 -13.39 -17.95 -6.72
N LYS A 103 -13.67 -17.91 -5.41
CA LYS A 103 -14.90 -17.30 -4.89
C LYS A 103 -15.01 -15.84 -5.33
N ILE A 104 -13.92 -15.08 -5.21
CA ILE A 104 -13.85 -13.67 -5.64
C ILE A 104 -14.08 -13.52 -7.15
N ALA A 105 -13.56 -14.44 -7.97
CA ALA A 105 -13.72 -14.40 -9.41
C ALA A 105 -15.16 -14.68 -9.86
N VAL A 106 -15.91 -15.48 -9.09
CA VAL A 106 -17.30 -15.85 -9.39
C VAL A 106 -18.30 -14.86 -8.79
N ASP A 107 -18.16 -14.55 -7.50
CA ASP A 107 -19.14 -13.82 -6.70
C ASP A 107 -18.75 -12.34 -6.46
N GLY A 108 -17.59 -11.94 -6.98
CA GLY A 108 -17.06 -10.58 -6.84
C GLY A 108 -16.58 -10.28 -5.41
N PRO A 109 -16.39 -9.00 -5.07
CA PRO A 109 -15.87 -8.59 -3.76
C PRO A 109 -16.86 -8.86 -2.60
N SER A 110 -18.14 -9.14 -2.90
CA SER A 110 -19.17 -9.33 -1.86
C SER A 110 -18.85 -10.48 -0.89
N VAL A 111 -18.16 -11.53 -1.35
CA VAL A 111 -17.74 -12.65 -0.49
C VAL A 111 -16.75 -12.23 0.60
N PHE A 112 -16.03 -11.14 0.39
CA PHE A 112 -15.06 -10.58 1.33
C PHE A 112 -15.70 -9.57 2.28
N TYR A 113 -16.57 -8.69 1.79
CA TYR A 113 -17.15 -7.60 2.61
C TYR A 113 -18.49 -7.95 3.27
N ASN A 114 -19.17 -9.01 2.81
CA ASN A 114 -20.47 -9.45 3.33
C ASN A 114 -20.65 -10.99 3.23
N GLY A 115 -19.56 -11.74 3.22
CA GLY A 115 -19.61 -13.19 2.96
C GLY A 115 -18.63 -14.01 3.79
N SER A 116 -18.50 -15.29 3.44
CA SER A 116 -17.73 -16.26 4.23
C SER A 116 -16.26 -15.90 4.35
N VAL A 117 -15.65 -15.34 3.29
CA VAL A 117 -14.23 -14.97 3.31
C VAL A 117 -13.99 -13.82 4.30
N GLY A 118 -14.94 -12.88 4.38
CA GLY A 118 -14.92 -11.84 5.40
C GLY A 118 -15.03 -12.42 6.81
N LEU A 119 -15.92 -13.38 7.03
CA LEU A 119 -16.05 -14.06 8.33
C LEU A 119 -14.77 -14.78 8.75
N ASP A 120 -14.16 -15.56 7.84
CA ASP A 120 -12.90 -16.26 8.09
C ASP A 120 -11.80 -15.26 8.49
N LEU A 121 -11.69 -14.13 7.77
CA LEU A 121 -10.75 -13.06 8.08
C LEU A 121 -10.99 -12.45 9.47
N LEU A 122 -12.25 -12.18 9.83
CA LEU A 122 -12.57 -11.60 11.13
C LEU A 122 -12.23 -12.55 12.27
N THR A 123 -12.50 -13.85 12.10
CA THR A 123 -12.10 -14.88 13.07
C THR A 123 -10.59 -14.84 13.29
N ASP A 124 -9.78 -14.88 12.22
CA ASP A 124 -8.32 -14.82 12.31
C ASP A 124 -7.80 -13.54 13.00
N ILE A 125 -8.42 -12.39 12.69
CA ILE A 125 -8.04 -11.09 13.26
C ILE A 125 -8.38 -11.04 14.75
N GLN A 126 -9.58 -11.49 15.14
CA GLN A 126 -10.07 -11.45 16.52
C GLN A 126 -9.34 -12.45 17.42
N GLU A 127 -9.01 -13.64 16.91
CA GLU A 127 -8.14 -14.61 17.61
C GLU A 127 -6.77 -14.01 17.94
N LYS A 128 -6.30 -13.06 17.12
CA LYS A 128 -5.05 -12.31 17.33
C LYS A 128 -5.25 -10.97 18.04
N GLY A 129 -6.41 -10.77 18.67
CA GLY A 129 -6.74 -9.59 19.50
C GLY A 129 -7.13 -8.34 18.70
N GLY A 130 -7.39 -8.46 17.41
CA GLY A 130 -7.89 -7.35 16.58
C GLY A 130 -9.36 -7.02 16.86
N ILE A 131 -9.77 -5.82 16.43
CA ILE A 131 -11.07 -5.25 16.80
C ILE A 131 -12.00 -4.98 15.60
N ILE A 132 -11.60 -5.38 14.40
CA ILE A 132 -12.44 -5.20 13.21
C ILE A 132 -13.70 -6.03 13.37
N THR A 133 -14.83 -5.42 13.03
CA THR A 133 -16.16 -6.02 13.07
C THR A 133 -16.70 -6.28 11.67
N MET A 134 -17.81 -7.02 11.59
CA MET A 134 -18.50 -7.23 10.32
C MET A 134 -19.14 -5.92 9.82
N GLU A 135 -19.55 -5.05 10.73
CA GLU A 135 -20.04 -3.71 10.45
C GLU A 135 -18.96 -2.86 9.78
N ASP A 136 -17.70 -2.95 10.24
CA ASP A 136 -16.56 -2.26 9.62
C ASP A 136 -16.29 -2.75 8.19
N LEU A 137 -16.35 -4.07 7.95
CA LEU A 137 -16.20 -4.63 6.59
C LEU A 137 -17.32 -4.17 5.66
N LYS A 138 -18.58 -4.24 6.11
CA LYS A 138 -19.75 -3.81 5.33
C LYS A 138 -19.78 -2.30 5.09
N GLY A 139 -19.29 -1.54 6.06
CA GLY A 139 -19.21 -0.08 6.01
C GLY A 139 -18.04 0.45 5.17
N TYR A 140 -17.12 -0.42 4.73
CA TYR A 140 -15.99 0.00 3.91
C TYR A 140 -16.45 0.55 2.57
N ALA A 141 -15.99 1.75 2.23
CA ALA A 141 -16.33 2.42 0.98
C ALA A 141 -15.10 3.07 0.35
N ILE A 142 -15.03 3.01 -0.97
CA ILE A 142 -13.98 3.68 -1.75
C ILE A 142 -14.34 5.15 -1.92
N LYS A 143 -13.34 6.00 -1.74
CA LYS A 143 -13.44 7.44 -2.04
C LYS A 143 -12.61 7.74 -3.28
N LYS A 144 -13.30 8.01 -4.40
CA LYS A 144 -12.65 8.53 -5.62
C LYS A 144 -12.27 9.98 -5.36
N ARG A 145 -10.97 10.28 -5.47
CA ARG A 145 -10.46 11.65 -5.25
C ARG A 145 -9.85 12.17 -6.55
N ARG A 146 -10.00 13.46 -6.80
CA ARG A 146 -9.35 14.12 -7.94
C ARG A 146 -7.84 14.11 -7.74
N PRO A 147 -7.04 13.71 -8.73
CA PRO A 147 -5.59 13.78 -8.63
C PRO A 147 -5.14 15.24 -8.51
N ILE A 148 -3.94 15.41 -7.98
CA ILE A 148 -3.26 16.71 -7.99
C ILE A 148 -2.46 16.77 -9.28
N SER A 149 -2.66 17.82 -10.06
CA SER A 149 -1.86 18.12 -11.25
C SER A 149 -1.20 19.49 -11.12
N ARG A 150 0.10 19.56 -11.43
CA ARG A 150 0.88 20.80 -11.47
C ARG A 150 1.91 20.75 -12.59
N ASN A 151 2.14 21.88 -13.24
CA ASN A 151 3.26 22.05 -14.16
C ASN A 151 4.51 22.43 -13.37
N VAL A 152 5.59 21.68 -13.54
CA VAL A 152 6.89 21.91 -12.90
C VAL A 152 7.97 21.52 -13.90
N MET A 153 9.02 22.34 -14.07
CA MET A 153 10.10 22.08 -15.05
C MET A 153 9.57 21.73 -16.46
N ASP A 154 8.57 22.49 -16.96
CA ASP A 154 7.90 22.27 -18.25
C ASP A 154 7.13 20.94 -18.43
N HIS A 155 6.88 20.19 -17.35
CA HIS A 155 6.13 18.94 -17.38
C HIS A 155 4.89 18.99 -16.49
N GLU A 156 3.78 18.39 -16.94
CA GLU A 156 2.60 18.15 -16.10
C GLU A 156 2.86 16.93 -15.21
N ILE A 157 2.91 17.15 -13.90
CA ILE A 157 3.06 16.10 -12.89
C ILE A 157 1.70 15.81 -12.26
N VAL A 158 1.18 14.61 -12.50
CA VAL A 158 -0.08 14.12 -11.96
C VAL A 158 0.19 13.11 -10.84
N THR A 159 -0.38 13.34 -9.65
CA THR A 159 -0.09 12.53 -8.45
C THR A 159 -1.29 12.38 -7.51
N MET A 160 -1.11 11.54 -6.49
CA MET A 160 -2.16 11.17 -5.53
C MET A 160 -2.44 12.30 -4.52
N PRO A 161 -3.73 12.58 -4.22
CA PRO A 161 -4.14 13.51 -3.17
C PRO A 161 -4.08 12.87 -1.77
N PRO A 162 -4.36 13.62 -0.69
CA PRO A 162 -4.45 13.05 0.66
C PRO A 162 -5.53 11.96 0.69
N PRO A 163 -5.38 10.88 1.49
CA PRO A 163 -4.46 10.73 2.62
C PRO A 163 -3.00 10.40 2.25
N ALA A 164 -2.69 10.21 0.96
CA ALA A 164 -1.30 10.03 0.54
C ALA A 164 -0.52 11.36 0.65
N SER A 165 0.67 11.30 1.24
CA SER A 165 1.57 12.46 1.38
C SER A 165 2.66 12.52 0.31
N GLY A 166 2.92 11.42 -0.40
CA GLY A 166 4.04 11.31 -1.35
C GLY A 166 3.95 12.31 -2.49
N GLY A 167 2.76 12.46 -3.10
CA GLY A 167 2.56 13.38 -4.22
C GLY A 167 2.85 14.84 -3.88
N PHE A 168 2.35 15.30 -2.74
CA PHE A 168 2.67 16.62 -2.19
C PHE A 168 4.17 16.82 -1.97
N GLY A 169 4.83 15.83 -1.36
CA GLY A 169 6.24 15.94 -1.07
C GLY A 169 7.09 16.04 -2.33
N VAL A 170 6.79 15.23 -3.35
CA VAL A 170 7.47 15.28 -4.64
C VAL A 170 7.26 16.63 -5.32
N LEU A 171 6.02 17.12 -5.39
CA LEU A 171 5.71 18.42 -6.01
C LEU A 171 6.43 19.58 -5.31
N MET A 172 6.49 19.57 -3.97
CA MET A 172 7.19 20.59 -3.21
C MET A 172 8.70 20.61 -3.48
N VAL A 173 9.33 19.44 -3.48
CA VAL A 173 10.77 19.33 -3.79
C VAL A 173 11.03 19.79 -5.21
N LEU A 174 10.20 19.37 -6.18
CA LEU A 174 10.36 19.78 -7.58
C LEU A 174 10.18 21.29 -7.75
N ASN A 175 9.16 21.90 -7.13
CA ASN A 175 8.95 23.36 -7.20
C ASN A 175 10.16 24.12 -6.65
N ILE A 176 10.68 23.72 -5.48
CA ILE A 176 11.86 24.36 -4.88
C ILE A 176 13.05 24.27 -5.84
N LEU A 177 13.29 23.11 -6.46
CA LEU A 177 14.40 22.93 -7.39
C LEU A 177 14.23 23.69 -8.71
N ASP A 178 12.99 23.80 -9.18
CA ASP A 178 12.62 24.55 -10.40
C ASP A 178 12.92 26.06 -10.23
N GLU A 179 12.70 26.62 -9.03
CA GLU A 179 13.08 28.01 -8.72
C GLU A 179 14.59 28.29 -8.89
N TYR A 180 15.43 27.26 -8.72
CA TYR A 180 16.87 27.37 -8.94
C TYR A 180 17.30 27.08 -10.38
N GLY A 181 16.37 26.79 -11.30
CA GLY A 181 16.65 26.42 -12.68
C GLY A 181 17.55 25.18 -12.78
N ILE A 182 17.45 24.26 -11.82
CA ILE A 182 18.36 23.11 -11.73
C ILE A 182 17.97 22.07 -12.77
N ASP A 183 18.90 21.78 -13.68
CA ASP A 183 18.81 20.60 -14.52
C ASP A 183 19.37 19.34 -13.82
N TYR A 184 19.17 18.18 -14.44
CA TYR A 184 19.64 16.91 -13.88
C TYR A 184 21.16 16.83 -13.72
N LYS A 185 21.95 17.56 -14.52
CA LYS A 185 23.42 17.57 -14.43
C LYS A 185 23.87 18.40 -13.24
N ALA A 186 23.18 19.51 -12.97
CA ALA A 186 23.42 20.36 -11.83
C ALA A 186 23.12 19.65 -10.50
N LEU A 187 22.18 18.70 -10.46
CA LEU A 187 21.93 17.87 -9.27
C LEU A 187 23.11 16.98 -8.84
N LEU A 188 23.99 16.61 -9.77
CA LEU A 188 25.12 15.73 -9.50
C LEU A 188 26.33 16.46 -8.91
N ASN A 189 26.34 17.79 -8.93
CA ASN A 189 27.39 18.58 -8.30
C ASN A 189 27.10 18.79 -6.78
N PRO A 190 28.12 19.13 -5.97
CA PRO A 190 27.93 19.31 -4.52
C PRO A 190 26.85 20.34 -4.15
N LEU A 191 26.68 21.39 -4.95
CA LEU A 191 25.68 22.43 -4.70
C LEU A 191 24.25 21.92 -5.01
N GLY A 192 24.05 21.20 -6.11
CA GLY A 192 22.76 20.60 -6.46
C GLY A 192 22.35 19.52 -5.46
N LEU A 193 23.30 18.70 -5.01
CA LEU A 193 23.07 17.73 -3.95
C LEU A 193 22.68 18.43 -2.63
N HIS A 194 23.38 19.50 -2.25
CA HIS A 194 23.02 20.29 -1.07
C HIS A 194 21.59 20.85 -1.17
N ARG A 195 21.23 21.46 -2.31
CA ARG A 195 19.88 21.98 -2.54
C ARG A 195 18.81 20.90 -2.49
N MET A 196 19.06 19.73 -3.07
CA MET A 196 18.17 18.58 -2.98
C MET A 196 17.97 18.15 -1.52
N ILE A 197 19.05 18.06 -0.74
CA ILE A 197 18.99 17.70 0.68
C ILE A 197 18.14 18.72 1.46
N GLU A 198 18.36 20.01 1.27
CA GLU A 198 17.60 21.05 1.97
C GLU A 198 16.12 21.08 1.55
N ALA A 199 15.82 20.89 0.26
CA ALA A 199 14.44 20.77 -0.22
C ALA A 199 13.71 19.58 0.42
N ILE A 200 14.37 18.42 0.51
CA ILE A 200 13.81 17.22 1.15
C ILE A 200 13.60 17.45 2.66
N LYS A 201 14.54 18.10 3.37
CA LYS A 201 14.36 18.44 4.78
C LYS A 201 13.14 19.32 4.99
N HIS A 202 12.98 20.36 4.17
CA HIS A 202 11.84 21.27 4.24
C HIS A 202 10.52 20.55 3.94
N MET A 203 10.51 19.67 2.95
CA MET A 203 9.36 18.82 2.65
C MET A 203 8.96 17.93 3.84
N PHE A 204 9.92 17.25 4.49
CA PHE A 204 9.61 16.43 5.65
C PHE A 204 9.08 17.25 6.83
N ALA A 205 9.55 18.48 7.02
CA ALA A 205 9.01 19.39 8.02
C ALA A 205 7.52 19.69 7.76
N GLN A 206 7.12 19.90 6.50
CA GLN A 206 5.72 20.15 6.14
C GLN A 206 4.85 18.88 6.16
N ARG A 207 5.43 17.70 5.88
CA ARG A 207 4.70 16.43 5.81
C ARG A 207 3.94 16.10 7.08
N TRP A 208 4.44 16.51 8.25
CA TRP A 208 3.77 16.31 9.55
C TRP A 208 2.40 16.98 9.67
N SER A 209 2.13 17.99 8.84
CA SER A 209 0.85 18.68 8.81
C SER A 209 -0.19 18.01 7.90
N LEU A 210 0.16 16.89 7.24
CA LEU A 210 -0.76 16.12 6.40
C LEU A 210 -1.42 14.98 7.17
N GLY A 211 -2.66 14.68 6.81
CA GLY A 211 -3.43 13.57 7.37
C GLY A 211 -4.60 13.20 6.46
N ASP A 212 -5.54 12.41 6.98
CA ASP A 212 -6.76 12.09 6.25
C ASP A 212 -7.66 13.34 6.16
N PRO A 213 -7.95 13.85 4.95
CA PRO A 213 -8.71 15.09 4.76
C PRO A 213 -10.15 15.01 5.26
N ASP A 214 -10.66 13.81 5.55
CA ASP A 214 -11.99 13.64 6.11
C ASP A 214 -12.01 13.81 7.64
N PHE A 215 -10.83 13.90 8.27
CA PHE A 215 -10.66 14.01 9.72
C PHE A 215 -9.82 15.22 10.16
N VAL A 216 -8.96 15.76 9.29
CA VAL A 216 -8.14 16.95 9.57
C VAL A 216 -8.31 18.02 8.50
N ASP A 217 -8.34 19.28 8.92
CA ASP A 217 -8.36 20.40 7.98
C ASP A 217 -6.96 20.62 7.39
N LEU A 218 -6.85 20.41 6.08
CA LEU A 218 -5.60 20.55 5.33
C LEU A 218 -5.45 21.91 4.64
N ASN A 219 -6.41 22.83 4.81
CA ASN A 219 -6.38 24.16 4.21
C ASN A 219 -5.13 25.01 4.54
N PRO A 220 -4.49 24.94 5.72
CA PRO A 220 -3.26 25.71 5.93
C PRO A 220 -2.05 25.12 5.19
N SER A 221 -2.01 23.80 5.02
CA SER A 221 -0.82 23.08 4.54
C SER A 221 -0.79 22.86 3.04
N VAL A 222 -1.92 22.44 2.46
CA VAL A 222 -2.02 22.07 1.04
C VAL A 222 -1.71 23.25 0.11
N PRO A 223 -2.28 24.46 0.31
CA PRO A 223 -1.94 25.61 -0.50
C PRO A 223 -0.49 26.04 -0.35
N TYR A 224 0.09 25.92 0.86
CA TYR A 224 1.50 26.24 1.10
C TYR A 224 2.44 25.27 0.37
N ILE A 225 2.17 23.96 0.45
CA ILE A 225 2.98 22.91 -0.19
C ILE A 225 2.85 22.95 -1.73
N LEU A 226 1.73 23.45 -2.25
CA LEU A 226 1.51 23.59 -3.69
C LEU A 226 1.84 24.99 -4.22
N LYS A 227 2.50 25.86 -3.43
CA LYS A 227 2.98 27.15 -3.94
C LYS A 227 4.00 26.92 -5.05
N ALA A 228 3.89 27.72 -6.10
CA ALA A 228 4.84 27.73 -7.21
C ALA A 228 6.18 28.39 -6.85
N SER A 229 6.21 29.20 -5.78
CA SER A 229 7.46 29.78 -5.26
C SER A 229 7.42 29.91 -3.74
N TYR A 230 8.57 29.64 -3.11
CA TYR A 230 8.81 29.82 -1.69
C TYR A 230 9.68 31.07 -1.45
N PRO A 231 9.34 31.92 -0.45
CA PRO A 231 10.17 33.07 -0.15
C PRO A 231 11.58 32.61 0.27
N ASN A 232 12.60 33.17 -0.37
CA ASN A 232 13.99 32.99 0.03
C ASN A 232 14.17 33.54 1.45
N SER A 233 14.35 32.65 2.43
CA SER A 233 14.74 32.98 3.81
C SER A 233 16.25 33.13 3.91
#